data_AF-A0A919MLN9-F1
#
_entry.id   AF-A0A919MLN9-F1
#
_cell.length_a   1.000
_cell.length_b   1.000
_cell.length_c   1.000
_cell.angle_alpha   90.00
_cell.angle_beta   90.00
_cell.angle_gamma   90.00
#
_symmetry.space_group_name_H-M   'P 1'
#
loop_
_entity.id
_entity.type
_entity.pdbx_description
1 polymer ?
#
loop_
_entity_poly.entity_id
_entity_poly.type
_entity_poly.pdbx_seq_one_letter_code
_entity_poly.pdbx_strand_id
1 'polypeptide(L)'
;MNTETILRDALHSGAGALDVPEDPWPAFTRRERTHRRNRRIRVAGVAVALAAALGVQTGVVPLPAGAPGIAVAGRPTALTSAPTRGNLAADAGFLAALRGEIKDIEDPGETWRITSRQKIKFVYAADVGGHRLALALVPLRFGFLTDAALVWYEGPAGAPAAEMTEGGRTDGGNTVVTWMDGYSDRTGLLVVVAPPAATVAVSSGFTYTAAGRVEHGKPVRSAGLAEVPLAASPMEPGVTVKVTDRGAILHDGPASGSWSGHGGDNQEPTDSMLTAALGNRTFDRELLRSWVSAAFLDARLPVAGASVRVGWTGTVNGQAAALVTVQPAGGGVLAYAFHGAADSYREDLRLLLPASGAAQRPIAWRMRAEGKDDRTDQVIVVAPPGATRVSLDGTALPLDATGAAVGSLPPNADATVTADFVDGTAPTSTPVPPFETDSGGLPGDTPRTRIVP
;
A
#
# COMPACT_ATOMS: atom_id res chain seq x y z
N MET A 1 -3.86 -2.81 57.68
CA MET A 1 -4.50 -2.94 56.36
C MET A 1 -3.40 -2.78 55.32
N ASN A 2 -3.01 -3.84 54.60
CA ASN A 2 -1.87 -3.77 53.67
C ASN A 2 -2.32 -3.19 52.31
N THR A 3 -1.39 -2.64 51.55
CA THR A 3 -1.62 -2.01 50.24
C THR A 3 -2.29 -2.96 49.23
N GLU A 4 -2.00 -4.26 49.34
CA GLU A 4 -2.59 -5.32 48.53
C GLU A 4 -4.09 -5.50 48.79
N THR A 5 -4.53 -5.38 50.04
CA THR A 5 -5.96 -5.49 50.43
C THR A 5 -6.74 -4.28 49.90
N ILE A 6 -6.17 -3.07 50.02
CA ILE A 6 -6.78 -1.83 49.54
C ILE A 6 -6.90 -1.83 48.01
N LEU A 7 -5.86 -2.31 47.30
CA LEU A 7 -5.89 -2.47 45.84
C LEU A 7 -6.91 -3.52 45.39
N ARG A 8 -6.99 -4.65 46.10
CA ARG A 8 -7.93 -5.73 45.77
C ARG A 8 -9.38 -5.29 45.94
N ASP A 9 -9.70 -4.58 47.01
CA ASP A 9 -11.04 -4.10 47.29
C ASP A 9 -11.44 -2.95 46.34
N ALA A 10 -10.50 -2.05 46.01
CA ALA A 10 -10.72 -1.00 45.01
C ALA A 10 -10.95 -1.57 43.60
N LEU A 11 -10.22 -2.63 43.22
CA LEU A 11 -10.39 -3.32 41.93
C LEU A 11 -11.71 -4.09 41.85
N HIS A 12 -12.13 -4.75 42.94
CA HIS A 12 -13.44 -5.42 43.00
C HIS A 12 -14.59 -4.42 42.96
N SER A 13 -14.47 -3.29 43.65
CA SER A 13 -15.49 -2.25 43.64
C SER A 13 -15.59 -1.52 42.29
N GLY A 14 -14.47 -1.34 41.58
CA GLY A 14 -14.45 -0.70 40.25
C GLY A 14 -14.94 -1.62 39.12
N ALA A 15 -14.74 -2.93 39.23
CA ALA A 15 -15.21 -3.90 38.24
C ALA A 15 -16.73 -4.13 38.28
N GLY A 16 -17.35 -3.97 39.46
CA GLY A 16 -18.81 -4.12 39.61
C GLY A 16 -19.64 -2.92 39.11
N ALA A 17 -18.99 -1.80 38.76
CA ALA A 17 -19.65 -0.56 38.35
C ALA A 17 -19.64 -0.31 36.83
N LEU A 18 -19.00 -1.19 36.05
CA LEU A 18 -18.91 -1.09 34.59
C LEU A 18 -19.89 -2.08 33.95
N ASP A 19 -21.13 -1.65 33.74
CA ASP A 19 -22.00 -2.31 32.76
C ASP A 19 -21.36 -2.11 31.37
N VAL A 20 -20.93 -3.22 30.78
CA VAL A 20 -20.41 -3.25 29.40
C VAL A 20 -21.62 -3.14 28.48
N PRO A 21 -21.77 -2.06 27.68
CA PRO A 21 -22.83 -2.02 26.68
C PRO A 21 -22.62 -3.15 25.66
N GLU A 22 -23.71 -3.80 25.25
CA GLU A 22 -23.69 -4.78 24.17
C GLU A 22 -23.10 -4.12 22.90
N ASP A 23 -22.06 -4.75 22.34
CA ASP A 23 -21.30 -4.27 21.18
C ASP A 23 -22.22 -4.04 19.97
N PRO A 24 -22.39 -2.79 19.50
CA PRO A 24 -23.31 -2.51 18.41
C PRO A 24 -22.83 -2.98 17.03
N TRP A 25 -21.58 -3.45 16.86
CA TRP A 25 -21.01 -3.74 15.53
C TRP A 25 -20.38 -5.16 15.36
N PRO A 26 -21.20 -6.21 15.12
CA PRO A 26 -20.74 -7.59 14.94
C PRO A 26 -19.84 -7.86 13.72
N ALA A 27 -19.81 -6.94 12.74
CA ALA A 27 -19.07 -7.08 11.49
C ALA A 27 -17.59 -6.65 11.62
N PHE A 28 -17.29 -5.69 12.49
CA PHE A 28 -15.92 -5.29 12.82
C PHE A 28 -15.18 -6.46 13.46
N THR A 29 -15.87 -7.22 14.34
CA THR A 29 -15.34 -8.40 15.01
C THR A 29 -14.97 -9.55 14.06
N ARG A 30 -15.48 -9.62 12.81
CA ARG A 30 -15.08 -10.66 11.83
C ARG A 30 -13.82 -10.31 11.06
N ARG A 31 -13.62 -9.04 10.68
CA ARG A 31 -12.35 -8.57 10.07
C ARG A 31 -11.23 -8.54 11.09
N GLU A 32 -11.57 -8.13 12.30
CA GLU A 32 -10.65 -8.27 13.41
C GLU A 32 -10.41 -9.73 13.78
N ARG A 33 -11.29 -10.70 13.47
CA ARG A 33 -11.00 -12.13 13.74
C ARG A 33 -9.90 -12.70 12.87
N THR A 34 -9.66 -12.21 11.65
CA THR A 34 -8.55 -12.71 10.81
C THR A 34 -7.21 -12.13 11.24
N HIS A 35 -7.15 -10.83 11.57
CA HIS A 35 -5.97 -10.20 12.19
C HIS A 35 -5.76 -10.62 13.65
N ARG A 36 -6.83 -10.86 14.41
CA ARG A 36 -6.79 -11.35 15.80
C ARG A 36 -6.71 -12.87 15.90
N ARG A 37 -6.84 -13.69 14.83
CA ARG A 37 -6.65 -15.15 14.99
C ARG A 37 -5.22 -15.49 15.41
N ASN A 38 -4.25 -14.68 14.98
CA ASN A 38 -2.87 -14.76 15.46
C ASN A 38 -2.68 -14.11 16.85
N ARG A 39 -3.63 -13.28 17.32
CA ARG A 39 -3.58 -12.59 18.62
C ARG A 39 -4.43 -13.26 19.72
N ARG A 40 -5.39 -14.13 19.38
CA ARG A 40 -6.40 -14.70 20.30
C ARG A 40 -6.01 -15.97 21.06
N ILE A 41 -4.75 -16.39 21.04
CA ILE A 41 -4.23 -17.31 22.07
C ILE A 41 -3.84 -16.53 23.36
N ARG A 42 -3.86 -15.19 23.36
CA ARG A 42 -3.31 -14.35 24.45
C ARG A 42 -4.34 -13.45 25.15
N VAL A 43 -5.49 -13.96 25.60
CA VAL A 43 -6.50 -13.15 26.32
C VAL A 43 -6.45 -13.27 27.86
N ALA A 44 -5.58 -14.10 28.45
CA ALA A 44 -5.48 -14.17 29.92
C ALA A 44 -4.74 -12.98 30.59
N GLY A 45 -4.09 -12.08 29.83
CA GLY A 45 -3.18 -11.06 30.39
C GLY A 45 -3.66 -9.60 30.39
N VAL A 46 -4.81 -9.27 29.78
CA VAL A 46 -5.18 -7.87 29.48
C VAL A 46 -5.82 -7.14 30.67
N ALA A 47 -6.41 -7.85 31.64
CA ALA A 47 -7.05 -7.21 32.79
C ALA A 47 -6.06 -6.52 33.76
N VAL A 48 -4.80 -7.00 33.82
CA VAL A 48 -3.78 -6.44 34.73
C VAL A 48 -3.13 -5.17 34.15
N ALA A 49 -3.08 -5.02 32.82
CA ALA A 49 -2.41 -3.90 32.15
C ALA A 49 -3.23 -2.59 32.18
N LEU A 50 -4.57 -2.68 32.13
CA LEU A 50 -5.45 -1.50 32.16
C LEU A 50 -5.47 -0.82 33.53
N ALA A 51 -5.34 -1.57 34.62
CA ALA A 51 -5.26 -1.01 35.97
C ALA A 51 -3.91 -0.31 36.24
N ALA A 52 -2.82 -0.81 35.66
CA ALA A 52 -1.51 -0.18 35.77
C ALA A 52 -1.39 1.10 34.91
N ALA A 53 -2.05 1.16 33.74
CA ALA A 53 -1.99 2.30 32.84
C ALA A 53 -2.67 3.57 33.40
N LEU A 54 -3.77 3.44 34.15
CA LEU A 54 -4.49 4.57 34.77
C LEU A 54 -3.67 5.23 35.91
N GLY A 55 -2.80 4.50 36.59
CA GLY A 55 -1.91 5.04 37.62
C GLY A 55 -0.70 5.81 37.08
N VAL A 56 -0.27 5.53 35.84
CA VAL A 56 0.92 6.14 35.23
C VAL A 56 0.60 7.46 34.53
N GLN A 57 -0.60 7.62 33.95
CA GLN A 57 -1.04 8.89 33.37
C GLN A 57 -1.24 10.01 34.41
N THR A 58 -1.37 9.67 35.70
CA THR A 58 -1.64 10.62 36.80
C THR A 58 -0.41 10.98 37.65
N GLY A 59 0.78 10.43 37.36
CA GLY A 59 2.05 10.89 37.94
C GLY A 59 2.29 10.58 39.43
N VAL A 60 1.52 9.68 40.06
CA VAL A 60 1.55 9.46 41.52
C VAL A 60 2.68 8.50 41.96
N VAL A 61 3.31 7.73 41.06
CA VAL A 61 4.41 6.81 41.43
C VAL A 61 5.53 6.81 40.38
N PRO A 62 6.78 7.19 40.73
CA PRO A 62 7.93 6.96 39.87
C PRO A 62 8.22 5.46 39.78
N LEU A 63 8.23 4.92 38.57
CA LEU A 63 8.43 3.49 38.35
C LEU A 63 9.91 3.09 38.55
N PRO A 64 10.20 1.98 39.26
CA PRO A 64 11.53 1.43 39.32
C PRO A 64 11.97 0.92 37.94
N ALA A 65 13.22 1.19 37.56
CA ALA A 65 13.80 0.84 36.26
C ALA A 65 13.84 -0.68 35.92
N GLY A 66 13.35 -1.55 36.81
CA GLY A 66 13.40 -3.00 36.72
C GLY A 66 12.06 -3.71 36.49
N ALA A 67 10.95 -3.01 36.23
CA ALA A 67 9.68 -3.69 35.96
C ALA A 67 9.76 -4.51 34.64
N PRO A 68 9.40 -5.81 34.65
CA PRO A 68 9.46 -6.63 33.45
C PRO A 68 8.44 -6.14 32.41
N GLY A 69 8.93 -5.77 31.22
CA GLY A 69 8.07 -5.40 30.11
C GLY A 69 7.16 -6.55 29.67
N ILE A 70 5.95 -6.22 29.25
CA ILE A 70 5.04 -7.16 28.59
C ILE A 70 5.58 -7.36 27.17
N ALA A 71 6.26 -8.49 26.96
CA ALA A 71 6.85 -8.80 25.68
C ALA A 71 5.77 -9.06 24.61
N VAL A 72 5.66 -8.14 23.65
CA VAL A 72 4.98 -8.36 22.37
C VAL A 72 6.03 -8.67 21.29
N ALA A 73 7.19 -9.22 21.68
CA ALA A 73 8.25 -9.55 20.73
C ALA A 73 7.72 -10.51 19.65
N GLY A 74 7.90 -10.11 18.38
CA GLY A 74 7.71 -10.99 17.23
C GLY A 74 8.53 -12.27 17.39
N ARG A 75 7.97 -13.41 16.96
CA ARG A 75 8.72 -14.68 16.97
C ARG A 75 9.90 -14.56 16.01
N PRO A 76 11.08 -15.14 16.34
CA PRO A 76 12.18 -15.24 15.39
C PRO A 76 11.69 -15.82 14.06
N THR A 77 12.05 -15.18 12.96
CA THR A 77 11.76 -15.65 11.61
C THR A 77 12.96 -16.41 11.04
N ALA A 78 12.74 -17.18 9.96
CA ALA A 78 13.85 -17.82 9.24
C ALA A 78 14.87 -16.78 8.72
N LEU A 79 14.38 -15.60 8.34
CA LEU A 79 15.20 -14.46 7.93
C LEU A 79 16.08 -13.96 9.08
N THR A 80 15.48 -13.67 10.24
CA THR A 80 16.20 -13.12 11.39
C THR A 80 17.05 -14.16 12.13
N SER A 81 16.88 -15.44 11.85
CA SER A 81 17.67 -16.53 12.44
C SER A 81 18.93 -16.85 11.65
N ALA A 82 18.96 -16.54 10.35
CA ALA A 82 20.12 -16.77 9.49
C ALA A 82 21.34 -15.88 9.86
N PRO A 83 22.58 -16.28 9.50
CA PRO A 83 23.75 -15.40 9.58
C PRO A 83 23.59 -14.13 8.73
N THR A 84 24.37 -13.10 9.03
CA THR A 84 24.48 -11.90 8.19
C THR A 84 24.97 -12.30 6.80
N ARG A 85 24.41 -11.69 5.75
CA ARG A 85 24.77 -11.92 4.35
C ARG A 85 25.28 -10.64 3.68
N GLY A 86 25.83 -10.77 2.47
CA GLY A 86 26.47 -9.69 1.73
C GLY A 86 27.99 -9.65 1.95
N ASN A 87 28.70 -8.88 1.14
CA ASN A 87 30.17 -8.84 1.15
C ASN A 87 30.77 -8.19 2.41
N LEU A 88 29.98 -7.45 3.21
CA LEU A 88 30.40 -6.88 4.49
C LEU A 88 29.97 -7.73 5.70
N ALA A 89 29.42 -8.94 5.49
CA ALA A 89 28.97 -9.80 6.58
C ALA A 89 30.07 -10.17 7.61
N ALA A 90 31.32 -10.20 7.17
CA ALA A 90 32.48 -10.51 8.01
C ALA A 90 33.19 -9.26 8.58
N ASP A 91 32.76 -8.05 8.21
CA ASP A 91 33.35 -6.80 8.70
C ASP A 91 32.87 -6.48 10.12
N ALA A 92 33.46 -7.15 11.10
CA ALA A 92 33.10 -6.98 12.50
C ALA A 92 33.32 -5.54 13.01
N GLY A 93 34.29 -4.81 12.45
CA GLY A 93 34.60 -3.44 12.82
C GLY A 93 33.50 -2.49 12.39
N PHE A 94 33.13 -2.53 11.11
CA PHE A 94 32.02 -1.75 10.56
C PHE A 94 30.69 -2.06 11.27
N LEU A 95 30.34 -3.35 11.40
CA LEU A 95 29.07 -3.75 12.03
C LEU A 95 29.01 -3.37 13.52
N ALA A 96 30.15 -3.41 14.23
CA ALA A 96 30.22 -2.93 15.61
C ALA A 96 30.06 -1.42 15.71
N ALA A 97 30.72 -0.66 14.83
CA ALA A 97 30.59 0.79 14.77
C ALA A 97 29.15 1.21 14.42
N LEU A 98 28.54 0.61 13.39
CA LEU A 98 27.18 0.92 12.97
C LEU A 98 26.17 0.66 14.09
N ARG A 99 26.31 -0.43 14.83
CA ARG A 99 25.50 -0.70 16.03
C ARG A 99 25.60 0.42 17.10
N GLY A 100 26.74 1.10 17.17
CA GLY A 100 26.99 2.27 18.00
C GLY A 100 26.33 3.56 17.50
N GLU A 101 25.96 3.63 16.22
CA GLU A 101 25.34 4.81 15.60
C GLU A 101 23.80 4.73 15.53
N ILE A 102 23.23 3.51 15.55
CA ILE A 102 21.78 3.30 15.48
C ILE A 102 21.06 4.04 16.63
N LYS A 103 20.15 4.95 16.28
CA LYS A 103 19.41 5.81 17.21
C LYS A 103 18.08 5.17 17.62
N ASP A 104 17.51 5.68 18.71
CA ASP A 104 16.12 5.39 19.07
C ASP A 104 15.21 5.83 17.92
N ILE A 105 14.08 5.14 17.76
CA ILE A 105 13.15 5.40 16.67
C ILE A 105 12.10 6.39 17.14
N GLU A 106 11.97 7.49 16.39
CA GLU A 106 10.99 8.54 16.65
C GLU A 106 9.78 8.35 15.73
N ASP A 107 8.61 8.20 16.35
CA ASP A 107 7.30 8.18 15.70
C ASP A 107 6.50 9.41 16.15
N PRO A 108 5.58 9.95 15.33
CA PRO A 108 4.74 11.06 15.76
C PRO A 108 4.00 10.75 17.07
N GLY A 109 4.44 11.36 18.17
CA GLY A 109 3.89 11.15 19.52
C GLY A 109 4.45 9.96 20.31
N GLU A 110 5.39 9.19 19.76
CA GLU A 110 5.96 8.00 20.41
C GLU A 110 7.48 7.91 20.19
N THR A 111 8.25 7.51 21.21
CA THR A 111 9.69 7.24 21.05
C THR A 111 9.99 5.80 21.44
N TRP A 112 10.26 4.98 20.44
CA TRP A 112 10.64 3.58 20.58
C TRP A 112 12.13 3.49 20.89
N ARG A 113 12.45 3.16 22.14
CA ARG A 113 13.84 3.06 22.59
C ARG A 113 14.45 1.73 22.23
N ILE A 114 15.73 1.72 21.88
CA ILE A 114 16.47 0.47 21.71
C ILE A 114 16.59 -0.22 23.07
N THR A 115 16.17 -1.48 23.13
CA THR A 115 16.21 -2.26 24.39
C THR A 115 17.65 -2.64 24.75
N SER A 116 18.46 -3.03 23.76
CA SER A 116 19.88 -3.30 23.92
C SER A 116 20.56 -3.25 22.56
N ARG A 117 21.57 -2.40 22.43
CA ARG A 117 22.36 -2.28 21.19
C ARG A 117 23.11 -3.56 20.87
N GLN A 118 23.61 -4.27 21.88
CA GLN A 118 24.29 -5.56 21.71
C GLN A 118 23.39 -6.64 21.11
N LYS A 119 22.07 -6.50 21.26
CA LYS A 119 21.07 -7.41 20.67
C LYS A 119 20.68 -7.03 19.24
N ILE A 120 21.20 -5.93 18.70
CA ILE A 120 21.01 -5.59 17.28
C ILE A 120 21.77 -6.61 16.43
N LYS A 121 21.02 -7.28 15.55
CA LYS A 121 21.53 -8.27 14.62
C LYS A 121 21.46 -7.73 13.19
N PHE A 122 22.52 -7.88 12.43
CA PHE A 122 22.50 -7.58 11.00
C PHE A 122 22.08 -8.82 10.21
N VAL A 123 21.11 -8.65 9.32
CA VAL A 123 20.62 -9.71 8.42
C VAL A 123 21.33 -9.62 7.07
N TYR A 124 21.71 -8.42 6.67
CA TYR A 124 22.42 -8.13 5.44
C TYR A 124 23.35 -6.93 5.63
N ALA A 125 24.52 -6.94 5.02
CA ALA A 125 25.43 -5.80 4.91
C ALA A 125 26.30 -5.95 3.65
N ALA A 126 26.28 -4.95 2.77
CA ALA A 126 27.10 -4.96 1.57
C ALA A 126 27.44 -3.58 1.02
N ASP A 127 28.56 -3.49 0.29
CA ASP A 127 28.80 -2.46 -0.71
C ASP A 127 28.35 -3.00 -2.09
N VAL A 128 27.32 -2.38 -2.67
CA VAL A 128 26.67 -2.82 -3.92
C VAL A 128 26.06 -1.63 -4.66
N GLY A 129 26.23 -1.58 -5.99
CA GLY A 129 25.60 -0.55 -6.83
C GLY A 129 25.99 0.89 -6.50
N GLY A 130 27.15 1.12 -5.87
CA GLY A 130 27.56 2.45 -5.39
C GLY A 130 27.02 2.84 -4.01
N HIS A 131 26.25 1.96 -3.37
CA HIS A 131 25.73 2.13 -2.02
C HIS A 131 26.45 1.22 -1.04
N ARG A 132 26.57 1.68 0.21
CA ARG A 132 26.77 0.84 1.38
C ARG A 132 25.42 0.65 2.04
N LEU A 133 25.00 -0.60 2.21
CA LEU A 133 23.69 -0.96 2.75
C LEU A 133 23.85 -1.91 3.93
N ALA A 134 23.01 -1.75 4.95
CA ALA A 134 22.87 -2.71 6.05
C ALA A 134 21.42 -2.84 6.49
N LEU A 135 20.95 -4.07 6.68
CA LEU A 135 19.63 -4.37 7.25
C LEU A 135 19.81 -4.87 8.68
N ALA A 136 19.33 -4.09 9.65
CA ALA A 136 19.43 -4.38 11.07
C ALA A 136 18.08 -4.80 11.66
N LEU A 137 18.04 -5.88 12.42
CA LEU A 137 16.96 -6.21 13.34
C LEU A 137 17.23 -5.46 14.66
N VAL A 138 16.44 -4.43 14.92
CA VAL A 138 16.57 -3.55 16.08
C VAL A 138 15.50 -3.92 17.12
N PRO A 139 15.89 -4.34 18.34
CA PRO A 139 14.94 -4.63 19.41
C PRO A 139 14.49 -3.32 20.09
N LEU A 140 13.20 -3.06 20.11
CA LEU A 140 12.60 -1.81 20.54
C LEU A 140 11.74 -1.98 21.80
N ARG A 141 11.54 -0.88 22.52
CA ARG A 141 10.59 -0.80 23.64
C ARG A 141 9.92 0.57 23.72
N PHE A 142 8.65 0.55 24.11
CA PHE A 142 7.88 1.74 24.45
C PHE A 142 7.18 1.49 25.79
N GLY A 143 7.67 2.13 26.85
CA GLY A 143 7.24 1.83 28.22
C GLY A 143 7.49 0.35 28.56
N PHE A 144 6.40 -0.39 28.80
CA PHE A 144 6.44 -1.83 29.07
C PHE A 144 6.28 -2.70 27.82
N LEU A 145 5.95 -2.12 26.65
CA LEU A 145 5.82 -2.87 25.41
C LEU A 145 7.21 -3.09 24.80
N THR A 146 7.47 -4.29 24.29
CA THR A 146 8.68 -4.58 23.49
C THR A 146 8.30 -5.05 22.11
N ASP A 147 9.09 -4.66 21.12
CA ASP A 147 8.94 -5.07 19.73
C ASP A 147 10.30 -5.23 19.03
N ALA A 148 10.31 -5.51 17.74
CA ALA A 148 11.49 -5.44 16.89
C ALA A 148 11.14 -4.88 15.51
N ALA A 149 12.05 -4.10 14.94
CA ALA A 149 11.94 -3.60 13.58
C ALA A 149 13.12 -4.07 12.73
N LEU A 150 12.88 -4.27 11.44
CA LEU A 150 13.91 -4.42 10.42
C LEU A 150 14.13 -3.05 9.78
N VAL A 151 15.34 -2.51 9.95
CA VAL A 151 15.69 -1.13 9.56
C VAL A 151 16.84 -1.16 8.55
N TRP A 152 16.63 -0.51 7.41
CA TRP A 152 17.65 -0.25 6.41
C TRP A 152 18.48 0.96 6.80
N TYR A 153 19.79 0.78 6.74
CA TYR A 153 20.78 1.84 6.78
C TYR A 153 21.49 1.93 5.45
N GLU A 154 21.64 3.14 4.94
CA GLU A 154 22.24 3.41 3.64
C GLU A 154 23.26 4.54 3.72
N GLY A 155 24.23 4.50 2.83
CA GLY A 155 25.24 5.52 2.60
C GLY A 155 25.94 5.28 1.26
N PRO A 156 26.87 6.14 0.83
CA PRO A 156 27.69 5.84 -0.34
C PRO A 156 28.58 4.61 -0.08
N ALA A 157 28.95 3.88 -1.14
CA ALA A 157 29.87 2.75 -1.01
C ALA A 157 31.16 3.18 -0.30
N GLY A 158 31.58 2.39 0.69
CA GLY A 158 32.74 2.74 1.54
C GLY A 158 32.44 3.64 2.74
N ALA A 159 31.23 4.17 2.89
CA ALA A 159 30.87 5.10 3.97
C ALA A 159 31.18 4.52 5.37
N PRO A 160 31.79 5.30 6.28
CA PRO A 160 31.91 4.88 7.67
C PRO A 160 30.52 4.79 8.33
N ALA A 161 30.43 4.03 9.42
CA ALA A 161 29.19 3.84 10.18
C ALA A 161 28.46 5.14 10.56
N ALA A 162 29.20 6.21 10.87
CA ALA A 162 28.65 7.51 11.28
C ALA A 162 27.98 8.29 10.13
N GLU A 163 28.26 7.92 8.87
CA GLU A 163 27.66 8.52 7.68
C GLU A 163 26.46 7.72 7.16
N MET A 164 26.14 6.58 7.79
CA MET A 164 24.98 5.77 7.43
C MET A 164 23.69 6.41 7.96
N THR A 165 22.69 6.56 7.11
CA THR A 165 21.36 7.10 7.46
C THR A 165 20.29 6.03 7.39
N GLU A 166 19.20 6.20 8.14
CA GLU A 166 18.03 5.32 8.02
C GLU A 166 17.36 5.53 6.66
N GLY A 167 17.28 4.48 5.85
CA GLY A 167 16.63 4.49 4.53
C GLY A 167 15.21 3.91 4.53
N GLY A 168 14.77 3.31 5.64
CA GLY A 168 13.41 2.78 5.80
C GLY A 168 13.31 1.67 6.83
N ARG A 169 12.09 1.35 7.26
CA ARG A 169 11.84 0.34 8.29
C ARG A 169 10.59 -0.48 8.01
N THR A 170 10.57 -1.69 8.56
CA THR A 170 9.43 -2.59 8.49
C THR A 170 9.34 -3.46 9.76
N ASP A 171 8.24 -4.18 9.92
CA ASP A 171 8.01 -5.06 11.07
C ASP A 171 9.08 -6.16 11.17
N GLY A 172 9.61 -6.40 12.37
CA GLY A 172 10.68 -7.39 12.60
C GLY A 172 10.25 -8.85 12.36
N GLY A 173 8.94 -9.12 12.30
CA GLY A 173 8.35 -10.39 11.92
C GLY A 173 8.25 -10.63 10.42
N ASN A 174 8.63 -9.66 9.58
CA ASN A 174 8.64 -9.87 8.13
C ASN A 174 9.70 -10.91 7.73
N THR A 175 9.32 -11.76 6.77
CA THR A 175 10.18 -12.86 6.27
C THR A 175 10.93 -12.49 5.00
N VAL A 176 10.49 -11.43 4.33
CA VAL A 176 11.11 -10.86 3.12
C VAL A 176 11.16 -9.36 3.33
N VAL A 177 12.29 -8.76 3.02
CA VAL A 177 12.47 -7.30 3.03
C VAL A 177 13.08 -6.89 1.71
N THR A 178 12.59 -5.80 1.14
CA THR A 178 13.15 -5.19 -0.07
C THR A 178 13.67 -3.79 0.25
N TRP A 179 14.66 -3.34 -0.52
CA TRP A 179 15.11 -1.96 -0.60
C TRP A 179 15.37 -1.66 -2.06
N MET A 180 14.90 -0.52 -2.54
CA MET A 180 15.03 -0.11 -3.92
C MET A 180 15.37 1.37 -3.98
N ASP A 181 16.36 1.71 -4.79
CA ASP A 181 16.62 3.09 -5.19
C ASP A 181 16.87 3.13 -6.70
N GLY A 182 15.87 3.61 -7.42
CA GLY A 182 15.85 3.67 -8.87
C GLY A 182 15.98 5.09 -9.40
N TYR A 183 16.47 5.22 -10.63
CA TYR A 183 16.75 6.52 -11.24
C TYR A 183 16.31 6.61 -12.69
N SER A 184 15.93 7.81 -13.13
CA SER A 184 15.57 8.07 -14.52
C SER A 184 16.76 8.27 -15.46
N ASP A 185 17.91 8.65 -14.92
CA ASP A 185 19.10 9.07 -15.68
C ASP A 185 20.36 8.22 -15.41
N ARG A 186 20.31 7.33 -14.43
CA ARG A 186 21.42 6.43 -14.07
C ARG A 186 20.94 5.06 -13.61
N THR A 187 21.88 4.13 -13.48
CA THR A 187 21.57 2.79 -12.93
C THR A 187 21.22 2.91 -11.45
N GLY A 188 20.09 2.33 -11.07
CA GLY A 188 19.69 2.14 -9.67
C GLY A 188 19.96 0.72 -9.17
N LEU A 189 19.42 0.40 -8.01
CA LEU A 189 19.63 -0.89 -7.35
C LEU A 189 18.35 -1.37 -6.63
N LEU A 190 18.09 -2.67 -6.73
CA LEU A 190 17.17 -3.40 -5.87
C LEU A 190 17.95 -4.42 -5.03
N VAL A 191 17.66 -4.47 -3.73
CA VAL A 191 18.09 -5.55 -2.84
C VAL A 191 16.87 -6.25 -2.26
N VAL A 192 16.83 -7.59 -2.37
CA VAL A 192 15.79 -8.44 -1.77
C VAL A 192 16.45 -9.41 -0.81
N VAL A 193 16.03 -9.38 0.45
CA VAL A 193 16.57 -10.20 1.52
C VAL A 193 15.48 -11.14 2.04
N ALA A 194 15.59 -12.43 1.70
CA ALA A 194 14.62 -13.49 2.01
C ALA A 194 15.29 -14.67 2.76
N PRO A 195 14.56 -15.69 3.25
CA PRO A 195 15.19 -16.83 3.90
C PRO A 195 16.18 -17.54 2.94
N PRO A 196 17.33 -18.06 3.42
CA PRO A 196 18.38 -18.58 2.54
C PRO A 196 17.94 -19.70 1.58
N ALA A 197 16.96 -20.52 1.97
CA ALA A 197 16.42 -21.61 1.15
C ALA A 197 15.32 -21.16 0.18
N ALA A 198 14.84 -19.91 0.28
CA ALA A 198 13.80 -19.39 -0.59
C ALA A 198 14.34 -19.08 -1.99
N THR A 199 13.49 -19.17 -3.00
CA THR A 199 13.76 -18.64 -4.33
C THR A 199 13.23 -17.23 -4.40
N VAL A 200 14.09 -16.29 -4.78
CA VAL A 200 13.71 -14.90 -5.11
C VAL A 200 13.60 -14.80 -6.63
N ALA A 201 12.50 -14.25 -7.11
CA ALA A 201 12.28 -13.94 -8.52
C ALA A 201 11.94 -12.45 -8.63
N VAL A 202 12.76 -11.71 -9.38
CA VAL A 202 12.59 -10.26 -9.61
C VAL A 202 12.26 -10.04 -11.07
N SER A 203 11.13 -9.39 -11.32
CA SER A 203 10.74 -8.91 -12.65
C SER A 203 10.85 -7.40 -12.71
N SER A 204 11.34 -6.90 -13.85
CA SER A 204 11.39 -5.48 -14.18
C SER A 204 10.85 -5.31 -15.60
N GLY A 205 10.13 -4.21 -15.82
CA GLY A 205 9.36 -3.97 -17.02
C GLY A 205 7.98 -4.64 -16.95
N PHE A 206 7.01 -4.01 -17.61
CA PHE A 206 5.66 -4.53 -17.73
C PHE A 206 5.02 -4.09 -19.05
N THR A 207 3.89 -4.69 -19.39
CA THR A 207 3.05 -4.27 -20.51
C THR A 207 1.58 -4.44 -20.15
N TYR A 208 0.76 -3.42 -20.45
CA TYR A 208 -0.69 -3.57 -20.47
C TYR A 208 -1.13 -4.20 -21.78
N THR A 209 -1.59 -5.44 -21.72
CA THR A 209 -2.07 -6.15 -22.90
C THR A 209 -3.45 -5.67 -23.31
N ALA A 210 -3.79 -5.79 -24.60
CA ALA A 210 -5.13 -5.49 -25.13
C ALA A 210 -6.25 -6.30 -24.44
N ALA A 211 -5.92 -7.43 -23.81
CA ALA A 211 -6.86 -8.27 -23.07
C ALA A 211 -7.17 -7.75 -21.64
N GLY A 212 -6.62 -6.60 -21.23
CA GLY A 212 -6.84 -6.06 -19.88
C GLY A 212 -6.02 -6.77 -18.82
N ARG A 213 -4.78 -7.17 -19.13
CA ARG A 213 -3.85 -7.80 -18.19
C ARG A 213 -2.53 -7.06 -18.15
N VAL A 214 -1.89 -7.07 -16.97
CA VAL A 214 -0.49 -6.69 -16.81
C VAL A 214 0.37 -7.93 -17.02
N GLU A 215 1.30 -7.85 -17.97
CA GLU A 215 2.34 -8.86 -18.18
C GLU A 215 3.68 -8.30 -17.73
N HIS A 216 4.26 -8.92 -16.71
CA HIS A 216 5.56 -8.55 -16.17
C HIS A 216 6.70 -9.16 -16.98
N GLY A 217 7.83 -8.46 -17.03
CA GLY A 217 9.05 -8.93 -17.67
C GLY A 217 9.52 -10.26 -17.11
N LYS A 218 10.32 -10.99 -17.88
CA LYS A 218 10.86 -12.29 -17.45
C LYS A 218 11.68 -12.14 -16.16
N PRO A 219 11.39 -12.92 -15.10
CA PRO A 219 12.09 -12.74 -13.84
C PRO A 219 13.52 -13.26 -13.87
N VAL A 220 14.42 -12.53 -13.22
CA VAL A 220 15.74 -13.01 -12.79
C VAL A 220 15.57 -13.74 -11.46
N ARG A 221 16.19 -14.91 -11.31
CA ARG A 221 16.05 -15.75 -10.12
C ARG A 221 17.35 -15.90 -9.35
N SER A 222 17.26 -15.89 -8.02
CA SER A 222 18.37 -16.14 -7.11
C SER A 222 17.91 -16.87 -5.85
N ALA A 223 18.86 -17.37 -5.06
CA ALA A 223 18.60 -18.10 -3.83
C ALA A 223 18.68 -17.16 -2.61
N GLY A 224 17.53 -16.86 -2.00
CA GLY A 224 17.38 -16.16 -0.72
C GLY A 224 17.83 -14.69 -0.68
N LEU A 225 18.67 -14.24 -1.61
CA LEU A 225 19.20 -12.88 -1.71
C LEU A 225 19.24 -12.50 -3.19
N ALA A 226 18.72 -11.33 -3.56
CA ALA A 226 18.88 -10.74 -4.88
C ALA A 226 19.45 -9.34 -4.74
N GLU A 227 20.49 -9.04 -5.51
CA GLU A 227 21.07 -7.71 -5.70
C GLU A 227 21.01 -7.44 -7.20
N VAL A 228 20.05 -6.62 -7.63
CA VAL A 228 19.68 -6.47 -9.03
C VAL A 228 19.91 -5.02 -9.46
N PRO A 229 20.81 -4.75 -10.43
CA PRO A 229 20.93 -3.42 -11.01
C PRO A 229 19.65 -3.07 -11.76
N LEU A 230 19.13 -1.87 -11.52
CA LEU A 230 17.96 -1.34 -12.19
C LEU A 230 18.42 -0.41 -13.31
N ALA A 231 18.05 -0.71 -14.55
CA ALA A 231 18.37 0.17 -15.66
C ALA A 231 17.72 1.55 -15.47
N ALA A 232 18.41 2.60 -15.91
CA ALA A 232 17.83 3.93 -15.96
C ALA A 232 16.54 3.91 -16.81
N SER A 233 15.47 4.48 -16.30
CA SER A 233 14.19 4.54 -17.01
C SER A 233 13.44 5.83 -16.69
N PRO A 234 12.91 6.56 -17.70
CA PRO A 234 12.16 7.79 -17.47
C PRO A 234 11.02 7.65 -16.48
N MET A 235 10.52 6.43 -16.27
CA MET A 235 9.54 6.07 -15.26
C MET A 235 9.91 4.76 -14.57
N GLU A 236 9.38 4.57 -13.36
CA GLU A 236 9.58 3.34 -12.61
C GLU A 236 9.07 2.13 -13.41
N PRO A 237 9.90 1.11 -13.67
CA PRO A 237 9.58 0.06 -14.64
C PRO A 237 8.70 -1.05 -14.08
N GLY A 238 7.86 -0.81 -13.05
CA GLY A 238 6.97 -1.87 -12.54
C GLY A 238 7.69 -3.00 -11.82
N VAL A 239 8.68 -2.71 -10.96
CA VAL A 239 9.51 -3.77 -10.36
C VAL A 239 8.69 -4.62 -9.39
N THR A 240 8.60 -5.92 -9.67
CA THR A 240 7.90 -6.89 -8.82
C THR A 240 8.83 -7.98 -8.30
N VAL A 241 8.53 -8.44 -7.09
CA VAL A 241 9.29 -9.45 -6.37
C VAL A 241 8.35 -10.58 -5.97
N LYS A 242 8.75 -11.80 -6.31
CA LYS A 242 8.11 -13.01 -5.83
C LYS A 242 9.12 -13.87 -5.08
N VAL A 243 8.81 -14.19 -3.84
CA VAL A 243 9.63 -15.05 -3.00
C VAL A 243 8.85 -16.30 -2.64
N THR A 244 9.44 -17.46 -2.92
CA THR A 244 8.83 -18.76 -2.61
C THR A 244 9.77 -19.63 -1.77
N ASP A 245 9.24 -20.32 -0.77
CA ASP A 245 9.96 -21.34 0.01
C ASP A 245 9.15 -22.63 0.05
N ARG A 246 9.74 -23.74 -0.44
CA ARG A 246 9.10 -25.07 -0.53
C ARG A 246 7.66 -25.04 -1.10
N GLY A 247 7.42 -24.18 -2.10
CA GLY A 247 6.11 -24.02 -2.74
C GLY A 247 5.16 -23.03 -2.07
N ALA A 248 5.46 -22.54 -0.87
CA ALA A 248 4.70 -21.46 -0.24
C ALA A 248 5.19 -20.10 -0.75
N ILE A 249 4.26 -19.20 -1.06
CA ILE A 249 4.56 -17.80 -1.40
C ILE A 249 4.79 -17.04 -0.09
N LEU A 250 6.01 -16.53 0.10
CA LEU A 250 6.37 -15.68 1.24
C LEU A 250 6.12 -14.20 0.94
N HIS A 251 6.26 -13.80 -0.33
CA HIS A 251 6.01 -12.46 -0.83
C HIS A 251 5.67 -12.53 -2.32
N ASP A 252 4.71 -11.71 -2.76
CA ASP A 252 4.31 -11.56 -4.16
C ASP A 252 3.72 -10.15 -4.31
N GLY A 253 4.47 -9.22 -4.89
CA GLY A 253 4.09 -7.81 -4.94
C GLY A 253 5.19 -6.88 -5.45
N PRO A 254 4.97 -5.56 -5.39
CA PRO A 254 5.96 -4.57 -5.80
C PRO A 254 7.16 -4.55 -4.84
N ALA A 255 8.33 -4.19 -5.38
CA ALA A 255 9.46 -3.80 -4.55
C ALA A 255 9.18 -2.48 -3.83
N SER A 256 9.69 -2.34 -2.59
CA SER A 256 9.57 -1.10 -1.82
C SER A 256 10.81 -0.23 -1.99
N GLY A 257 10.62 1.07 -2.23
CA GLY A 257 11.70 2.05 -2.29
C GLY A 257 11.35 3.28 -3.14
N SER A 258 12.38 4.02 -3.54
CA SER A 258 12.24 5.26 -4.30
C SER A 258 12.54 5.09 -5.78
N TRP A 259 11.92 5.95 -6.60
CA TRP A 259 12.33 6.22 -7.97
C TRP A 259 12.52 7.73 -8.12
N SER A 260 13.69 8.19 -8.56
CA SER A 260 14.03 9.62 -8.59
C SER A 260 14.72 10.05 -9.89
N GLY A 261 14.91 11.36 -10.05
CA GLY A 261 15.58 11.96 -11.21
C GLY A 261 14.62 12.71 -12.14
N HIS A 262 15.19 13.52 -13.04
CA HIS A 262 14.40 14.27 -14.02
C HIS A 262 14.00 13.32 -15.16
N GLY A 263 12.81 12.72 -15.06
CA GLY A 263 12.17 12.22 -16.26
C GLY A 263 11.87 13.42 -17.15
N GLY A 264 12.44 13.48 -18.35
CA GLY A 264 12.31 14.65 -19.23
C GLY A 264 10.85 15.01 -19.56
N ASP A 265 10.65 16.03 -20.41
CA ASP A 265 9.37 16.66 -20.79
C ASP A 265 8.21 15.74 -21.25
N ASN A 266 8.44 14.43 -21.37
CA ASN A 266 7.48 13.42 -21.79
C ASN A 266 6.50 12.96 -20.69
N GLN A 267 6.49 13.64 -19.53
CA GLN A 267 5.68 13.25 -18.38
C GLN A 267 4.40 14.08 -18.21
N GLU A 268 4.29 15.25 -18.85
CA GLU A 268 3.10 16.10 -18.72
C GLU A 268 2.15 16.00 -19.92
N PRO A 269 0.83 15.91 -19.70
CA PRO A 269 -0.15 15.92 -20.77
C PRO A 269 -0.15 17.28 -21.48
N THR A 270 -0.19 17.30 -22.82
CA THR A 270 -0.23 18.56 -23.58
C THR A 270 -1.62 19.20 -23.53
N ASP A 271 -1.72 20.52 -23.71
CA ASP A 271 -3.03 21.20 -23.82
C ASP A 271 -3.90 20.65 -24.96
N SER A 272 -3.25 20.23 -26.05
CA SER A 272 -3.94 19.62 -27.19
C SER A 272 -4.56 18.27 -26.82
N MET A 273 -3.85 17.45 -26.03
CA MET A 273 -4.33 16.18 -25.51
C MET A 273 -5.53 16.38 -24.58
N LEU A 274 -5.43 17.33 -23.64
CA LEU A 274 -6.51 17.64 -22.70
C LEU A 274 -7.76 18.19 -23.41
N THR A 275 -7.56 19.06 -24.41
CA THR A 275 -8.65 19.60 -25.22
C THR A 275 -9.36 18.50 -26.01
N ALA A 276 -8.61 17.61 -26.65
CA ALA A 276 -9.16 16.47 -27.37
C ALA A 276 -9.89 15.49 -26.42
N ALA A 277 -9.34 15.25 -25.22
CA ALA A 277 -9.92 14.35 -24.24
C ALA A 277 -11.25 14.85 -23.67
N LEU A 278 -11.38 16.17 -23.42
CA LEU A 278 -12.62 16.80 -22.95
C LEU A 278 -13.71 16.85 -24.03
N GLY A 279 -13.32 17.10 -25.28
CA GLY A 279 -14.26 17.39 -26.35
C GLY A 279 -15.09 18.64 -26.03
N ASN A 280 -16.41 18.50 -26.03
CA ASN A 280 -17.35 19.61 -25.77
C ASN A 280 -17.68 19.81 -24.27
N ARG A 281 -17.06 19.05 -23.36
CA ARG A 281 -17.35 19.14 -21.92
C ARG A 281 -16.63 20.34 -21.30
N THR A 282 -17.30 20.99 -20.35
CA THR A 282 -16.69 22.04 -19.51
C THR A 282 -16.12 21.42 -18.24
N PHE A 283 -14.83 21.63 -17.99
CA PHE A 283 -14.16 21.21 -16.77
C PHE A 283 -12.93 22.09 -16.53
N ASP A 284 -12.49 22.21 -15.28
CA ASP A 284 -11.27 22.94 -14.95
C ASP A 284 -10.06 22.25 -15.58
N ARG A 285 -9.30 23.00 -16.40
CA ARG A 285 -8.17 22.45 -17.15
C ARG A 285 -6.95 22.16 -16.29
N GLU A 286 -6.71 22.97 -15.27
CA GLU A 286 -5.58 22.78 -14.35
C GLU A 286 -5.83 21.54 -13.49
N LEU A 287 -7.07 21.39 -13.02
CA LEU A 287 -7.53 20.21 -12.30
C LEU A 287 -7.38 18.95 -13.16
N LEU A 288 -7.87 18.98 -14.41
CA LEU A 288 -7.76 17.84 -15.32
C LEU A 288 -6.30 17.50 -15.63
N ARG A 289 -5.45 18.51 -15.84
CA ARG A 289 -4.02 18.32 -16.06
C ARG A 289 -3.38 17.57 -14.89
N SER A 290 -3.63 18.02 -13.66
CA SER A 290 -3.12 17.36 -12.44
C SER A 290 -3.57 15.89 -12.37
N TRP A 291 -4.86 15.62 -12.56
CA TRP A 291 -5.40 14.26 -12.47
C TRP A 291 -4.95 13.33 -13.61
N VAL A 292 -4.81 13.84 -14.83
CA VAL A 292 -4.26 13.08 -15.95
C VAL A 292 -2.78 12.76 -15.71
N SER A 293 -1.99 13.72 -15.20
CA SER A 293 -0.61 13.46 -14.78
C SER A 293 -0.52 12.40 -13.69
N ALA A 294 -1.41 12.47 -12.69
CA ALA A 294 -1.50 11.46 -11.64
C ALA A 294 -1.80 10.06 -12.19
N ALA A 295 -2.76 9.95 -13.12
CA ALA A 295 -3.08 8.69 -13.79
C ALA A 295 -1.90 8.11 -14.58
N PHE A 296 -1.10 8.95 -15.26
CA PHE A 296 0.11 8.51 -15.95
C PHE A 296 1.19 8.02 -14.98
N LEU A 297 1.43 8.77 -13.89
CA LEU A 297 2.39 8.39 -12.86
C LEU A 297 2.00 7.07 -12.19
N ASP A 298 0.74 6.92 -11.80
CA ASP A 298 0.21 5.70 -11.19
C ASP A 298 0.28 4.49 -12.14
N ALA A 299 -0.08 4.68 -13.41
CA ALA A 299 0.05 3.65 -14.45
C ALA A 299 1.51 3.37 -14.86
N ARG A 300 2.47 4.15 -14.38
CA ARG A 300 3.88 4.13 -14.79
C ARG A 300 4.03 4.21 -16.32
N LEU A 301 3.18 5.00 -16.98
CA LEU A 301 3.12 5.14 -18.43
C LEU A 301 3.64 6.51 -18.89
N PRO A 302 4.48 6.56 -19.94
CA PRO A 302 4.80 7.84 -20.57
C PRO A 302 3.56 8.42 -21.24
N VAL A 303 3.46 9.75 -21.29
CA VAL A 303 2.41 10.45 -22.03
C VAL A 303 2.53 10.18 -23.53
N ALA A 304 3.77 10.11 -24.01
CA ALA A 304 4.07 9.80 -25.40
C ALA A 304 3.60 8.37 -25.76
N GLY A 305 2.80 8.25 -26.82
CA GLY A 305 2.26 6.96 -27.27
C GLY A 305 1.04 6.47 -26.49
N ALA A 306 0.50 7.29 -25.60
CA ALA A 306 -0.78 7.04 -24.92
C ALA A 306 -1.86 8.02 -25.38
N SER A 307 -3.11 7.62 -25.19
CA SER A 307 -4.29 8.45 -25.43
C SER A 307 -5.10 8.65 -24.16
N VAL A 308 -5.76 9.80 -24.05
CA VAL A 308 -6.59 10.17 -22.90
C VAL A 308 -8.01 10.44 -23.39
N ARG A 309 -9.02 10.00 -22.64
CA ARG A 309 -10.43 10.38 -22.85
C ARG A 309 -11.10 10.71 -21.53
N VAL A 310 -11.95 11.73 -21.54
CA VAL A 310 -12.84 12.04 -20.41
C VAL A 310 -14.21 11.45 -20.71
N GLY A 311 -14.56 10.37 -20.00
CA GLY A 311 -15.84 9.69 -20.15
C GLY A 311 -16.99 10.50 -19.52
N TRP A 312 -16.70 11.15 -18.39
CA TRP A 312 -17.67 11.88 -17.60
C TRP A 312 -17.01 12.98 -16.76
N THR A 313 -17.76 14.04 -16.50
CA THR A 313 -17.42 15.15 -15.60
C THR A 313 -18.66 15.52 -14.80
N GLY A 314 -18.52 15.79 -13.51
CA GLY A 314 -19.62 16.20 -12.67
C GLY A 314 -19.15 16.59 -11.28
N THR A 315 -19.96 16.29 -10.27
CA THR A 315 -19.60 16.51 -8.88
C THR A 315 -19.87 15.28 -8.02
N VAL A 316 -19.01 15.09 -7.02
CA VAL A 316 -19.15 14.08 -5.98
C VAL A 316 -18.93 14.78 -4.65
N ASN A 317 -19.88 14.65 -3.73
CA ASN A 317 -19.85 15.33 -2.42
C ASN A 317 -19.62 16.86 -2.53
N GLY A 318 -20.12 17.49 -3.60
CA GLY A 318 -19.96 18.92 -3.87
C GLY A 318 -18.60 19.32 -4.44
N GLN A 319 -17.68 18.37 -4.63
CA GLN A 319 -16.38 18.60 -5.27
C GLN A 319 -16.44 18.24 -6.75
N ALA A 320 -15.61 18.88 -7.57
CA ALA A 320 -15.44 18.51 -8.97
C ALA A 320 -15.02 17.05 -9.07
N ALA A 321 -15.51 16.33 -10.07
CA ALA A 321 -15.21 14.93 -10.30
C ALA A 321 -15.13 14.60 -11.79
N ALA A 322 -14.30 13.62 -12.15
CA ALA A 322 -14.17 13.16 -13.53
C ALA A 322 -13.85 11.65 -13.60
N LEU A 323 -14.35 11.02 -14.66
CA LEU A 323 -13.93 9.69 -15.09
C LEU A 323 -12.99 9.86 -16.28
N VAL A 324 -11.71 9.58 -16.04
CA VAL A 324 -10.64 9.67 -17.03
C VAL A 324 -10.25 8.27 -17.45
N THR A 325 -9.94 8.09 -18.73
CA THR A 325 -9.31 6.87 -19.22
C THR A 325 -7.99 7.18 -19.90
N VAL A 326 -6.99 6.35 -19.64
CA VAL A 326 -5.67 6.37 -20.27
C VAL A 326 -5.47 5.06 -21.01
N GLN A 327 -4.99 5.10 -22.24
CA GLN A 327 -4.73 3.90 -23.03
C GLN A 327 -3.35 4.00 -23.72
N PRO A 328 -2.38 3.14 -23.35
CA PRO A 328 -1.15 3.01 -24.12
C PRO A 328 -1.43 2.39 -25.49
N ALA A 329 -0.62 2.71 -26.49
CA ALA A 329 -0.74 2.16 -27.83
C ALA A 329 -0.80 0.62 -27.83
N GLY A 330 -1.88 0.05 -28.39
CA GLY A 330 -2.09 -1.39 -28.49
C GLY A 330 -2.42 -2.10 -27.17
N GLY A 331 -2.50 -1.38 -26.05
CA GLY A 331 -2.81 -1.94 -24.74
C GLY A 331 -4.26 -1.82 -24.31
N GLY A 332 -4.55 -2.35 -23.12
CA GLY A 332 -5.84 -2.20 -22.43
C GLY A 332 -6.12 -0.76 -22.03
N VAL A 333 -7.34 -0.48 -21.57
CA VAL A 333 -7.77 0.87 -21.17
C VAL A 333 -7.77 0.96 -19.64
N LEU A 334 -7.00 1.88 -19.09
CA LEU A 334 -7.02 2.20 -17.68
C LEU A 334 -8.09 3.23 -17.41
N ALA A 335 -8.97 2.98 -16.44
CA ALA A 335 -10.03 3.89 -16.02
C ALA A 335 -9.77 4.37 -14.59
N TYR A 336 -9.87 5.69 -14.40
CA TYR A 336 -9.65 6.39 -13.16
C TYR A 336 -10.82 7.30 -12.83
N ALA A 337 -11.30 7.26 -11.60
CA ALA A 337 -12.30 8.21 -11.10
C ALA A 337 -11.65 9.08 -10.03
N PHE A 338 -11.67 10.38 -10.27
CA PHE A 338 -11.12 11.38 -9.36
C PHE A 338 -12.22 12.33 -8.89
N HIS A 339 -12.09 12.81 -7.66
CA HIS A 339 -12.78 14.00 -7.18
C HIS A 339 -11.94 14.80 -6.19
N GLY A 340 -12.22 16.09 -6.07
CA GLY A 340 -11.51 17.00 -5.16
C GLY A 340 -10.86 18.19 -5.87
N ALA A 341 -9.71 18.62 -5.36
CA ALA A 341 -8.92 19.75 -5.85
C ALA A 341 -7.60 19.30 -6.51
N ALA A 342 -6.86 20.22 -7.13
CA ALA A 342 -5.65 19.87 -7.89
C ALA A 342 -4.53 19.32 -7.00
N ASP A 343 -4.45 19.76 -5.75
CA ASP A 343 -3.44 19.42 -4.74
C ASP A 343 -3.99 18.50 -3.62
N SER A 344 -5.30 18.27 -3.61
CA SER A 344 -6.00 17.48 -2.60
C SER A 344 -7.19 16.79 -3.26
N TYR A 345 -6.89 15.73 -4.02
CA TYR A 345 -7.88 14.89 -4.67
C TYR A 345 -7.85 13.47 -4.11
N ARG A 346 -8.91 12.74 -4.41
CA ARG A 346 -9.03 11.31 -4.17
C ARG A 346 -9.10 10.57 -5.49
N GLU A 347 -8.43 9.43 -5.55
CA GLU A 347 -8.62 8.41 -6.57
C GLU A 347 -9.55 7.33 -5.99
N ASP A 348 -10.79 7.28 -6.46
CA ASP A 348 -11.78 6.30 -6.00
C ASP A 348 -11.85 5.04 -6.87
N LEU A 349 -11.34 5.12 -8.09
CA LEU A 349 -11.31 4.02 -9.03
C LEU A 349 -9.96 3.97 -9.73
N ARG A 350 -9.48 2.74 -9.88
CA ARG A 350 -8.32 2.36 -10.67
C ARG A 350 -8.56 0.99 -11.27
N LEU A 351 -8.83 0.94 -12.57
CA LEU A 351 -9.35 -0.28 -13.22
C LEU A 351 -8.74 -0.47 -14.61
N LEU A 352 -8.15 -1.64 -14.85
CA LEU A 352 -7.69 -2.06 -16.17
C LEU A 352 -8.79 -2.82 -16.93
N LEU A 353 -9.17 -2.29 -18.09
CA LEU A 353 -10.19 -2.85 -18.97
C LEU A 353 -9.55 -3.48 -20.21
N PRO A 354 -10.17 -4.50 -20.83
CA PRO A 354 -9.81 -4.93 -22.17
C PRO A 354 -10.00 -3.79 -23.17
N ALA A 355 -9.14 -3.69 -24.17
CA ALA A 355 -9.24 -2.66 -25.20
C ALA A 355 -10.53 -2.78 -26.00
N SER A 356 -10.95 -4.01 -26.29
CA SER A 356 -12.20 -4.30 -26.99
C SER A 356 -13.41 -3.99 -26.11
N GLY A 357 -14.32 -3.16 -26.61
CA GLY A 357 -15.57 -2.82 -25.94
C GLY A 357 -15.44 -1.86 -24.76
N ALA A 358 -14.23 -1.35 -24.44
CA ALA A 358 -14.02 -0.52 -23.24
C ALA A 358 -14.89 0.74 -23.23
N ALA A 359 -15.04 1.39 -24.39
CA ALA A 359 -15.82 2.63 -24.53
C ALA A 359 -17.34 2.40 -24.44
N GLN A 360 -17.80 1.16 -24.62
CA GLN A 360 -19.20 0.76 -24.58
C GLN A 360 -19.61 0.19 -23.23
N ARG A 361 -18.68 0.09 -22.27
CA ARG A 361 -18.95 -0.47 -20.95
C ARG A 361 -19.43 0.60 -19.99
N PRO A 362 -20.46 0.34 -19.16
CA PRO A 362 -20.68 1.14 -17.97
C PRO A 362 -19.50 1.00 -17.03
N ILE A 363 -19.16 2.06 -16.31
CA ILE A 363 -18.11 2.06 -15.29
C ILE A 363 -18.73 2.47 -13.98
N ALA A 364 -18.40 1.76 -12.91
CA ALA A 364 -18.92 2.04 -11.58
C ALA A 364 -17.82 1.89 -10.53
N TRP A 365 -17.91 2.66 -9.46
CA TRP A 365 -16.98 2.60 -8.34
C TRP A 365 -17.67 2.91 -7.02
N ARG A 366 -17.05 2.45 -5.93
CA ARG A 366 -17.59 2.55 -4.58
C ARG A 366 -17.04 3.80 -3.91
N MET A 367 -17.91 4.57 -3.27
CA MET A 367 -17.51 5.76 -2.55
C MET A 367 -17.04 5.44 -1.14
N ARG A 368 -15.96 6.09 -0.72
CA ARG A 368 -15.52 6.12 0.67
C ARG A 368 -16.05 7.39 1.34
N ALA A 369 -16.13 7.38 2.67
CA ALA A 369 -16.53 8.56 3.42
C ALA A 369 -15.49 9.67 3.27
N GLU A 370 -15.94 10.92 3.32
CA GLU A 370 -15.04 12.07 3.25
C GLU A 370 -14.10 12.14 4.47
N GLY A 371 -12.84 12.48 4.22
CA GLY A 371 -11.82 12.64 5.27
C GLY A 371 -11.41 11.36 6.02
N LYS A 372 -11.90 10.19 5.62
CA LYS A 372 -11.58 8.88 6.21
C LYS A 372 -11.54 7.77 5.17
N ASP A 373 -10.99 6.62 5.57
CA ASP A 373 -11.05 5.37 4.80
C ASP A 373 -12.30 4.52 5.11
N ASP A 374 -13.28 5.12 5.79
CA ASP A 374 -14.53 4.45 6.11
C ASP A 374 -15.30 4.15 4.82
N ARG A 375 -15.78 2.91 4.70
CA ARG A 375 -16.49 2.44 3.51
C ARG A 375 -17.95 2.86 3.59
N THR A 376 -18.51 3.33 2.49
CA THR A 376 -19.94 3.62 2.37
C THR A 376 -20.64 2.55 1.52
N ASP A 377 -21.97 2.61 1.49
CA ASP A 377 -22.78 1.82 0.58
C ASP A 377 -22.96 2.52 -0.78
N GLN A 378 -22.48 3.74 -0.96
CA GLN A 378 -22.73 4.50 -2.17
C GLN A 378 -21.85 4.01 -3.33
N VAL A 379 -22.47 3.89 -4.50
CA VAL A 379 -21.80 3.56 -5.77
C VAL A 379 -22.12 4.64 -6.78
N ILE A 380 -21.10 5.19 -7.44
CA ILE A 380 -21.29 6.03 -8.61
C ILE A 380 -21.22 5.16 -9.84
N VAL A 381 -22.14 5.38 -10.77
CA VAL A 381 -22.25 4.69 -12.04
C VAL A 381 -22.21 5.71 -13.17
N VAL A 382 -21.35 5.50 -14.15
CA VAL A 382 -21.29 6.28 -15.39
C VAL A 382 -21.73 5.40 -16.55
N ALA A 383 -22.76 5.83 -17.26
CA ALA A 383 -23.24 5.16 -18.46
C ALA A 383 -22.28 5.39 -19.63
N PRO A 384 -22.10 4.39 -20.52
CA PRO A 384 -21.38 4.61 -21.77
C PRO A 384 -22.22 5.50 -22.71
N PRO A 385 -21.60 6.19 -23.68
CA PRO A 385 -22.32 7.01 -24.66
C PRO A 385 -23.41 6.21 -25.38
N GLY A 386 -24.61 6.79 -25.50
CA GLY A 386 -25.75 6.17 -26.19
C GLY A 386 -26.58 5.20 -25.33
N ALA A 387 -26.13 4.85 -24.11
CA ALA A 387 -26.95 4.09 -23.19
C ALA A 387 -28.16 4.88 -22.74
N THR A 388 -29.30 4.20 -22.67
CA THR A 388 -30.61 4.78 -22.29
C THR A 388 -31.05 4.39 -20.90
N ARG A 389 -30.47 3.30 -20.37
CA ARG A 389 -30.70 2.80 -19.03
C ARG A 389 -29.41 2.20 -18.51
N VAL A 390 -29.18 2.39 -17.21
CA VAL A 390 -28.21 1.60 -16.45
C VAL A 390 -28.91 0.92 -15.29
N SER A 391 -28.41 -0.25 -14.91
CA SER A 391 -28.86 -0.97 -13.73
C SER A 391 -27.68 -1.47 -12.91
N LEU A 392 -27.86 -1.51 -11.59
CA LEU A 392 -26.94 -2.09 -10.63
C LEU A 392 -27.59 -3.33 -10.04
N ASP A 393 -27.04 -4.51 -10.34
CA ASP A 393 -27.62 -5.82 -10.01
C ASP A 393 -29.11 -5.92 -10.39
N GLY A 394 -29.46 -5.44 -11.59
CA GLY A 394 -30.82 -5.43 -12.12
C GLY A 394 -31.71 -4.32 -11.56
N THR A 395 -31.25 -3.56 -10.56
CA THR A 395 -31.97 -2.36 -10.09
C THR A 395 -31.68 -1.19 -11.01
N ALA A 396 -32.69 -0.73 -11.74
CA ALA A 396 -32.56 0.43 -12.62
C ALA A 396 -32.18 1.69 -11.82
N LEU A 397 -31.19 2.44 -12.30
CA LEU A 397 -30.76 3.69 -11.68
C LEU A 397 -31.17 4.88 -12.56
N PRO A 398 -31.65 5.99 -11.95
CA PRO A 398 -31.95 7.20 -12.70
C PRO A 398 -30.66 7.90 -13.12
N LEU A 399 -30.47 8.06 -14.43
CA LEU A 399 -29.36 8.84 -14.99
C LEU A 399 -29.66 10.34 -14.87
N ASP A 400 -28.66 11.12 -14.47
CA ASP A 400 -28.68 12.57 -14.56
C ASP A 400 -28.35 13.06 -15.98
N ALA A 401 -28.38 14.38 -16.19
CA ALA A 401 -28.09 15.00 -17.47
C ALA A 401 -26.64 14.77 -17.97
N THR A 402 -25.74 14.34 -17.09
CA THR A 402 -24.34 14.02 -17.41
C THR A 402 -24.15 12.54 -17.76
N GLY A 403 -25.20 11.72 -17.63
CA GLY A 403 -25.14 10.28 -17.87
C GLY A 403 -24.56 9.50 -16.69
N ALA A 404 -24.56 10.07 -15.48
CA ALA A 404 -24.20 9.38 -14.26
C ALA A 404 -25.42 9.05 -13.40
N ALA A 405 -25.28 8.08 -12.52
CA ALA A 405 -26.26 7.73 -11.51
C ALA A 405 -25.58 7.38 -10.19
N VAL A 406 -26.34 7.51 -9.10
CA VAL A 406 -25.92 7.08 -7.77
C VAL A 406 -26.78 5.89 -7.36
N GLY A 407 -26.12 4.80 -6.99
CA GLY A 407 -26.73 3.59 -6.45
C GLY A 407 -26.29 3.31 -5.02
N SER A 408 -26.88 2.29 -4.42
CA SER A 408 -26.49 1.76 -3.11
C SER A 408 -26.17 0.27 -3.22
N LEU A 409 -25.07 -0.15 -2.61
CA LEU A 409 -24.55 -1.50 -2.64
C LEU A 409 -23.71 -1.74 -1.37
N PRO A 410 -24.00 -2.78 -0.57
CA PRO A 410 -23.24 -3.07 0.64
C PRO A 410 -21.73 -3.14 0.35
N PRO A 411 -20.84 -2.75 1.29
CA PRO A 411 -19.47 -2.38 0.97
C PRO A 411 -18.59 -3.52 0.45
N ASN A 412 -19.07 -4.76 0.60
CA ASN A 412 -18.36 -6.00 0.26
C ASN A 412 -19.21 -6.94 -0.60
N ALA A 413 -20.37 -6.48 -1.09
CA ALA A 413 -21.17 -7.26 -2.02
C ALA A 413 -20.50 -7.26 -3.40
N ASP A 414 -20.47 -8.40 -4.06
CA ASP A 414 -20.17 -8.43 -5.49
C ASP A 414 -21.38 -7.87 -6.23
N ALA A 415 -21.13 -7.06 -7.26
CA ALA A 415 -22.19 -6.49 -8.08
C ALA A 415 -21.73 -6.26 -9.51
N THR A 416 -22.69 -6.12 -10.41
CA THR A 416 -22.50 -5.80 -11.81
C THR A 416 -23.34 -4.60 -12.18
N VAL A 417 -22.74 -3.65 -12.90
CA VAL A 417 -23.47 -2.62 -13.62
C VAL A 417 -23.70 -3.06 -15.05
N THR A 418 -24.92 -2.87 -15.55
CA THR A 418 -25.32 -3.16 -16.93
C THR A 418 -25.89 -1.92 -17.60
N ALA A 419 -25.51 -1.69 -18.85
CA ALA A 419 -26.04 -0.62 -19.69
C ALA A 419 -26.87 -1.21 -20.84
N ASP A 420 -28.05 -0.64 -21.07
CA ASP A 420 -28.96 -1.00 -22.16
C ASP A 420 -29.05 0.12 -23.20
N PHE A 421 -29.12 -0.27 -24.46
CA PHE A 421 -29.19 0.62 -25.61
C PHE A 421 -30.51 0.41 -26.38
N VAL A 422 -31.08 1.50 -26.91
CA VAL A 422 -32.33 1.45 -27.70
C VAL A 422 -32.06 1.10 -29.17
N ASP A 423 -30.83 1.25 -29.65
CA ASP A 423 -30.43 1.00 -31.04
C ASP A 423 -30.23 -0.49 -31.40
N GLY A 424 -30.55 -1.40 -30.47
CA GLY A 424 -30.38 -2.84 -30.64
C GLY A 424 -28.95 -3.33 -30.32
N THR A 425 -28.05 -2.45 -29.88
CA THR A 425 -26.75 -2.88 -29.34
C THR A 425 -26.97 -3.78 -28.13
N ALA A 426 -26.26 -4.90 -28.08
CA ALA A 426 -26.35 -5.84 -26.98
C ALA A 426 -25.99 -5.15 -25.65
N PRO A 427 -26.68 -5.46 -24.54
CA PRO A 427 -26.33 -4.92 -23.23
C PRO A 427 -24.88 -5.22 -22.88
N THR A 428 -24.21 -4.24 -22.28
CA THR A 428 -22.83 -4.36 -21.82
C THR A 428 -22.78 -4.30 -20.31
N SER A 429 -21.89 -5.09 -19.71
CA SER A 429 -21.80 -5.21 -18.26
C SER A 429 -20.36 -5.12 -17.77
N THR A 430 -20.21 -4.59 -16.56
CA THR A 430 -18.94 -4.40 -15.87
C THR A 430 -19.13 -4.72 -14.39
N PRO A 431 -18.30 -5.56 -13.76
CA PRO A 431 -18.30 -5.72 -12.32
C PRO A 431 -18.00 -4.39 -11.61
N VAL A 432 -18.63 -4.15 -10.47
CA VAL A 432 -18.29 -3.03 -9.59
C VAL A 432 -17.05 -3.45 -8.78
N PRO A 433 -15.89 -2.78 -8.94
CA PRO A 433 -14.69 -3.15 -8.21
C PRO A 433 -14.89 -3.03 -6.69
N PRO A 434 -14.27 -3.92 -5.89
CA PRO A 434 -14.25 -3.74 -4.45
C PRO A 434 -13.38 -2.53 -4.09
N PHE A 435 -13.49 -2.04 -2.85
CA PHE A 435 -12.53 -1.03 -2.34
C PHE A 435 -11.10 -1.56 -2.43
N GLU A 436 -10.26 -0.89 -3.23
CA GLU A 436 -8.83 -1.17 -3.34
C GLU A 436 -8.12 -0.70 -2.07
N THR A 437 -7.41 -1.60 -1.41
CA THR A 437 -6.67 -1.30 -0.17
C THR A 437 -5.16 -1.23 -0.41
N ASP A 438 -4.72 -1.42 -1.64
CA ASP A 438 -3.32 -1.50 -2.02
C ASP A 438 -3.12 -0.65 -3.29
N SER A 439 -2.68 0.58 -3.10
CA SER A 439 -2.34 1.51 -4.19
C SER A 439 -0.89 1.39 -4.66
N GLY A 440 -0.10 0.44 -4.12
CA GLY A 440 1.34 0.36 -4.40
C GLY A 440 1.70 -0.41 -5.68
N GLY A 441 0.88 -1.39 -6.10
CA GLY A 441 1.10 -2.18 -7.33
C GLY A 441 0.69 -1.43 -8.61
N LEU A 442 0.78 -2.02 -9.80
CA LEU A 442 0.24 -1.44 -11.03
C LEU A 442 -1.29 -1.64 -11.12
N PRO A 443 -2.04 -0.74 -11.81
CA PRO A 443 -3.44 -0.97 -12.16
C PRO A 443 -3.60 -2.32 -12.88
N GLY A 444 -4.46 -3.19 -12.36
CA GLY A 444 -4.72 -4.50 -12.95
C GLY A 444 -3.72 -5.61 -12.60
N ASP A 445 -2.75 -5.39 -11.73
CA ASP A 445 -1.90 -6.47 -11.19
C ASP A 445 -2.75 -7.50 -10.42
N THR A 446 -3.73 -7.01 -9.66
CA THR A 446 -4.65 -7.87 -8.91
C THR A 446 -5.92 -8.15 -9.71
N PRO A 447 -6.58 -9.30 -9.51
CA PRO A 447 -7.89 -9.57 -10.12
C PRO A 447 -8.98 -8.54 -9.75
N ARG A 448 -8.81 -7.78 -8.67
CA ARG A 448 -9.77 -6.78 -8.21
C ARG A 448 -9.70 -5.47 -9.00
N THR A 449 -8.57 -5.21 -9.66
CA THR A 449 -8.27 -3.98 -10.37
C THR A 449 -8.21 -4.20 -11.88
N ARG A 450 -8.72 -5.34 -12.38
CA ARG A 450 -8.85 -5.62 -13.81
C ARG A 450 -10.14 -6.31 -14.18
N ILE A 451 -10.55 -6.12 -15.43
CA ILE A 451 -11.55 -6.93 -16.12
C ILE A 451 -10.82 -7.67 -17.23
N VAL A 452 -11.10 -8.97 -17.34
CA VAL A 452 -10.57 -9.84 -18.39
C VAL A 452 -11.74 -10.48 -19.14
N PRO A 453 -11.61 -10.73 -20.46
CA PRO A 453 -12.64 -11.38 -21.27
C PRO A 453 -13.03 -12.79 -20.77
#